data_AF-A0A5J5AKF7-F1
#
_entry.id   AF-A0A5J5AKF7-F1
#
_cell.length_a   1.000
_cell.length_b   1.000
_cell.length_c   1.000
_cell.angle_alpha   90.00
_cell.angle_beta   90.00
_cell.angle_gamma   90.00
#
_symmetry.space_group_name_H-M   'P 1'
#
loop_
_entity.id
_entity.type
_entity.pdbx_description
1 polymer ?
#
loop_
_entity_poly.entity_id
_entity_poly.type
_entity_poly.pdbx_seq_one_letter_code
_entity_poly.pdbx_strand_id
1 'polypeptide(L)'
;MPHTWHQRRVLGITDAVATALSNATFDKQSSQQVLIQSDDSSVLSKFSNVPTYKRVLSITETFSDAPKQAVEEIKKFADAVILRKNSIIPTSNFFTRPTTSVLEDLHMANLSVYVSVFKNEFVSMAFDYLSDPMAELATFVGGYKVDGIVTEYPATASTYMRSQCADPNAKLDYGIVTSQPGDLINLIQPEALPPAEAPAPALDVSYVVDPPLPPVAKVSNDSASDAGAAPAPQKSSQTAKVANVGLSLVAIVVLSLLSMGY
;
A
#
# COMPACT_ATOMS: atom_id res chain seq x y z
N MET A 1 14.73 23.41 44.52
CA MET A 1 13.91 23.36 43.29
C MET A 1 13.72 21.89 42.93
N PRO A 2 12.52 21.30 43.06
CA PRO A 2 12.31 19.92 42.66
C PRO A 2 12.02 19.85 41.16
N HIS A 3 12.78 19.00 40.46
CA HIS A 3 12.58 18.66 39.06
C HIS A 3 11.25 17.91 38.88
N THR A 4 10.35 18.47 38.07
CA THR A 4 9.14 17.80 37.61
C THR A 4 9.51 16.76 36.56
N TRP A 5 9.44 15.48 36.93
CA TRP A 5 9.51 14.38 35.97
C TRP A 5 8.23 14.37 35.12
N HIS A 6 8.36 14.51 33.81
CA HIS A 6 7.24 14.33 32.89
C HIS A 6 6.78 12.88 32.91
N GLN A 7 5.53 12.69 33.32
CA GLN A 7 4.82 11.42 33.26
C GLN A 7 4.72 10.97 31.80
N ARG A 8 5.43 9.90 31.42
CA ARG A 8 5.31 9.31 30.07
C ARG A 8 3.90 8.76 29.90
N ARG A 9 3.04 9.52 29.22
CA ARG A 9 1.76 9.00 28.74
C ARG A 9 2.04 7.96 27.66
N VAL A 10 1.54 6.74 27.83
CA VAL A 10 1.42 5.80 26.72
C VAL A 10 0.38 6.40 25.79
N LEU A 11 0.81 6.81 24.59
CA LEU A 11 -0.09 7.31 23.55
C LEU A 11 -0.48 6.14 22.65
N GLY A 12 -1.76 6.07 22.28
CA GLY A 12 -2.16 5.18 21.20
C GLY A 12 -1.44 5.57 19.91
N ILE A 13 -1.16 4.61 19.03
CA ILE A 13 -0.48 4.87 17.75
C ILE A 13 -1.24 5.93 16.95
N THR A 14 -2.58 5.84 16.92
CA THR A 14 -3.44 6.83 16.25
C THR A 14 -3.28 8.23 16.82
N ASP A 15 -3.21 8.36 18.14
CA ASP A 15 -3.06 9.67 18.82
C ASP A 15 -1.66 10.26 18.58
N ALA A 16 -0.64 9.40 18.60
CA ALA A 16 0.73 9.78 18.30
C ALA A 16 0.87 10.29 16.85
N VAL A 17 0.28 9.57 15.89
CA VAL A 17 0.25 9.97 14.47
C VAL A 17 -0.53 11.26 14.29
N ALA A 18 -1.74 11.38 14.86
CA ALA A 18 -2.54 12.61 14.76
C ALA A 18 -1.81 13.83 15.34
N THR A 19 -1.15 13.65 16.50
CA THR A 19 -0.34 14.70 17.13
C THR A 19 0.84 15.10 16.25
N ALA A 20 1.55 14.12 15.67
CA ALA A 20 2.68 14.39 14.79
C ALA A 20 2.26 15.15 13.53
N LEU A 21 1.16 14.74 12.89
CA LEU A 21 0.63 15.40 11.69
C LEU A 21 0.17 16.84 11.98
N SER A 22 -0.51 17.07 13.11
CA SER A 22 -0.94 18.42 13.51
C SER A 22 0.24 19.32 13.89
N ASN A 23 1.25 18.78 14.59
CA ASN A 23 2.48 19.51 14.89
C ASN A 23 3.26 19.90 13.62
N ALA A 24 3.22 19.04 12.60
CA ALA A 24 3.78 19.33 11.28
C ALA A 24 2.83 20.16 10.38
N THR A 25 1.70 20.65 10.91
CA THR A 25 0.72 21.52 10.23
C THR A 25 -0.02 20.91 9.04
N PHE A 26 0.07 19.59 8.87
CA PHE A 26 -0.62 18.89 7.78
C PHE A 26 -2.14 18.94 7.92
N ASP A 27 -2.66 19.14 9.13
CA ASP A 27 -4.10 19.34 9.40
C ASP A 27 -4.64 20.66 8.86
N LYS A 28 -3.78 21.67 8.63
CA LYS A 28 -4.17 23.06 8.32
C LYS A 28 -3.78 23.54 6.93
N GLN A 29 -2.84 22.86 6.29
CA GLN A 29 -2.35 23.23 4.96
C GLN A 29 -3.13 22.53 3.85
N SER A 30 -3.10 23.12 2.66
CA SER A 30 -3.80 22.59 1.47
C SER A 30 -2.87 22.40 0.26
N SER A 31 -1.56 22.58 0.44
CA SER A 31 -0.59 22.44 -0.65
C SER A 31 -0.24 20.98 -0.94
N GLN A 32 -0.40 20.11 0.05
CA GLN A 32 -0.16 18.68 -0.05
C GLN A 32 -1.40 17.92 0.41
N GLN A 33 -1.75 16.87 -0.33
CA GLN A 33 -2.79 15.94 0.09
C GLN A 33 -2.18 14.89 1.03
N VAL A 34 -2.73 14.75 2.23
CA VAL A 34 -2.37 13.65 3.14
C VAL A 34 -3.39 12.53 2.96
N LEU A 35 -2.89 11.32 2.74
CA LEU A 35 -3.68 10.10 2.64
C LEU A 35 -3.39 9.27 3.90
N ILE A 36 -4.42 9.01 4.71
CA ILE A 36 -4.32 8.12 5.87
C ILE A 36 -4.81 6.75 5.43
N GLN A 37 -3.87 5.82 5.24
CA GLN A 37 -4.19 4.45 4.87
C GLN A 37 -4.31 3.56 6.10
N SER A 38 -5.33 2.71 6.13
CA SER A 38 -5.45 1.58 7.05
C SER A 38 -6.31 0.49 6.42
N ASP A 39 -6.06 -0.76 6.77
CA ASP A 39 -7.01 -1.86 6.58
C ASP A 39 -8.13 -1.85 7.64
N ASP A 40 -7.83 -1.30 8.82
CA ASP A 40 -8.80 -1.13 9.92
C ASP A 40 -9.63 0.18 9.82
N SER A 41 -10.94 0.05 9.67
CA SER A 41 -11.92 1.15 9.64
C SER A 41 -12.06 1.91 10.97
N SER A 42 -11.86 1.25 12.11
CA SER A 42 -11.83 1.88 13.43
C SER A 42 -10.60 2.78 13.58
N VAL A 43 -9.46 2.46 12.94
CA VAL A 43 -8.33 3.39 12.80
C VAL A 43 -8.70 4.60 11.96
N LEU A 44 -9.28 4.40 10.77
CA LEU A 44 -9.66 5.51 9.87
C LEU A 44 -10.67 6.46 10.53
N SER A 45 -11.56 5.93 11.36
CA SER A 45 -12.53 6.74 12.11
C SER A 45 -11.88 7.81 13.00
N LYS A 46 -10.67 7.56 13.52
CA LYS A 46 -9.93 8.52 14.37
C LYS A 46 -9.50 9.78 13.62
N PHE A 47 -9.41 9.70 12.29
CA PHE A 47 -8.97 10.79 11.43
C PHE A 47 -10.13 11.49 10.72
N SER A 48 -11.38 11.07 10.96
CA SER A 48 -12.59 11.65 10.34
C SER A 48 -12.83 13.13 10.66
N ASN A 49 -12.31 13.62 11.79
CA ASN A 49 -12.49 15.01 12.24
C ASN A 49 -11.59 16.02 11.52
N VAL A 50 -10.66 15.55 10.67
CA VAL A 50 -9.71 16.43 9.95
C VAL A 50 -10.03 16.38 8.45
N PRO A 51 -10.79 17.35 7.92
CA PRO A 51 -11.32 17.29 6.55
C PRO A 51 -10.24 17.43 5.46
N THR A 52 -9.04 17.88 5.80
CA THR A 52 -7.90 17.97 4.89
C THR A 52 -7.27 16.61 4.59
N TYR A 53 -7.53 15.60 5.43
CA TYR A 53 -7.04 14.24 5.22
C TYR A 53 -8.01 13.43 4.36
N LYS A 54 -7.46 12.66 3.43
CA LYS A 54 -8.20 11.65 2.68
C LYS A 54 -7.99 10.31 3.35
N ARG A 55 -9.06 9.67 3.83
CA ARG A 55 -8.98 8.34 4.46
C ARG A 55 -9.04 7.27 3.37
N VAL A 56 -8.14 6.29 3.45
CA VAL A 56 -7.97 5.27 2.41
C VAL A 56 -8.09 3.90 3.04
N LEU A 57 -9.15 3.16 2.72
CA LEU A 57 -9.33 1.78 3.16
C LEU A 57 -8.49 0.84 2.31
N SER A 58 -7.63 0.06 2.93
CA SER A 58 -6.76 -0.90 2.25
C SER A 58 -7.39 -2.30 2.28
N ILE A 59 -7.80 -2.80 1.12
CA ILE A 59 -8.39 -4.14 0.99
C ILE A 59 -7.37 -5.04 0.30
N THR A 60 -6.90 -6.07 1.01
CA THR A 60 -5.84 -6.94 0.51
C THR A 60 -6.34 -8.14 -0.26
N GLU A 61 -7.59 -8.53 0.01
CA GLU A 61 -8.36 -9.56 -0.63
C GLU A 61 -8.84 -9.12 -2.01
N THR A 62 -9.10 -10.10 -2.87
CA THR A 62 -9.59 -9.86 -4.23
C THR A 62 -11.09 -10.05 -4.31
N PHE A 63 -11.78 -9.07 -4.88
CA PHE A 63 -13.23 -9.08 -5.08
C PHE A 63 -13.54 -8.75 -6.54
N SER A 64 -14.62 -9.33 -7.06
CA SER A 64 -15.06 -9.13 -8.45
C SER A 64 -16.07 -7.99 -8.62
N ASP A 65 -16.82 -7.67 -7.57
CA ASP A 65 -17.78 -6.57 -7.59
C ASP A 65 -17.82 -5.88 -6.22
N ALA A 66 -18.39 -4.68 -6.19
CA ALA A 66 -18.65 -3.95 -4.96
C ALA A 66 -20.14 -3.61 -4.86
N PRO A 67 -20.95 -4.47 -4.22
CA PRO A 67 -22.38 -4.23 -4.07
C PRO A 67 -22.65 -2.92 -3.30
N LYS A 68 -23.77 -2.27 -3.64
CA LYS A 68 -24.16 -0.96 -3.08
C LYS A 68 -24.04 -0.90 -1.54
N GLN A 69 -24.42 -1.95 -0.83
CA GLN A 69 -24.35 -1.99 0.63
C GLN A 69 -22.91 -1.88 1.15
N ALA A 70 -21.96 -2.62 0.56
CA ALA A 70 -20.56 -2.56 0.95
C ALA A 70 -19.96 -1.18 0.64
N VAL A 71 -20.31 -0.63 -0.53
CA VAL A 71 -19.84 0.69 -0.96
C VAL A 71 -20.37 1.82 -0.06
N GLU A 72 -21.64 1.77 0.32
CA GLU A 72 -22.23 2.71 1.28
C GLU A 72 -21.57 2.61 2.66
N GLU A 73 -21.15 1.41 3.07
CA GLU A 73 -20.41 1.20 4.30
C GLU A 73 -19.00 1.81 4.23
N ILE A 74 -18.26 1.59 3.14
CA ILE A 74 -16.92 2.15 2.94
C ILE A 74 -16.95 3.68 3.11
N LYS A 75 -17.95 4.35 2.53
CA LYS A 75 -18.08 5.82 2.54
C LYS A 75 -18.21 6.41 3.93
N LYS A 76 -18.60 5.63 4.95
CA LYS A 76 -18.63 6.10 6.34
C LYS A 76 -17.21 6.28 6.88
N PHE A 77 -16.27 5.44 6.45
CA PHE A 77 -14.93 5.34 7.02
C PHE A 77 -13.83 5.88 6.11
N ALA A 78 -14.03 5.87 4.80
CA ALA A 78 -13.01 6.20 3.81
C ALA A 78 -13.55 7.00 2.62
N ASP A 79 -12.63 7.72 1.99
CA ASP A 79 -12.85 8.55 0.80
C ASP A 79 -12.20 7.92 -0.45
N ALA A 80 -11.41 6.86 -0.24
CA ALA A 80 -10.78 6.06 -1.28
C ALA A 80 -10.52 4.63 -0.80
N VAL A 81 -10.24 3.74 -1.75
CA VAL A 81 -9.89 2.34 -1.51
C VAL A 81 -8.57 2.02 -2.21
N ILE A 82 -7.71 1.24 -1.56
CA ILE A 82 -6.60 0.54 -2.20
C ILE A 82 -7.04 -0.91 -2.46
N LEU A 83 -6.99 -1.33 -3.72
CA LEU A 83 -7.27 -2.70 -4.14
C LEU A 83 -6.01 -3.41 -4.62
N ARG A 84 -6.01 -4.74 -4.62
CA ARG A 84 -5.06 -5.53 -5.41
C ARG A 84 -5.37 -5.38 -6.91
N LYS A 85 -4.34 -5.38 -7.76
CA LYS A 85 -4.49 -5.35 -9.22
C LYS A 85 -5.41 -6.47 -9.75
N ASN A 86 -5.34 -7.64 -9.12
CA ASN A 86 -6.16 -8.81 -9.44
C ASN A 86 -7.66 -8.63 -9.14
N SER A 87 -8.05 -7.67 -8.30
CA SER A 87 -9.47 -7.34 -8.10
C SER A 87 -10.06 -6.70 -9.34
N ILE A 88 -9.28 -5.95 -10.12
CA ILE A 88 -9.74 -5.24 -11.33
C ILE A 88 -9.53 -6.10 -12.57
N ILE A 89 -8.31 -6.61 -12.74
CA ILE A 89 -7.91 -7.48 -13.84
C ILE A 89 -7.44 -8.79 -13.24
N PRO A 90 -8.31 -9.81 -13.13
CA PRO A 90 -7.94 -11.09 -12.55
C PRO A 90 -6.88 -11.77 -13.41
N THR A 91 -6.05 -12.61 -12.79
CA THR A 91 -5.01 -13.38 -13.47
C THR A 91 -5.13 -14.84 -13.09
N SER A 92 -4.95 -15.74 -14.06
CA SER A 92 -4.92 -17.19 -13.85
C SER A 92 -3.78 -17.78 -14.67
N ASN A 93 -2.85 -18.46 -14.00
CA ASN A 93 -1.61 -18.98 -14.61
C ASN A 93 -0.89 -17.95 -15.50
N PHE A 94 -0.73 -16.73 -14.97
CA PHE A 94 -0.09 -15.58 -15.65
C PHE A 94 -0.83 -15.03 -16.88
N PHE A 95 -2.04 -15.48 -17.19
CA PHE A 95 -2.89 -14.84 -18.20
C PHE A 95 -3.92 -13.94 -17.54
N THR A 96 -4.15 -12.77 -18.12
CA THR A 96 -5.28 -11.94 -17.70
C THR A 96 -6.61 -12.60 -18.05
N ARG A 97 -7.62 -12.33 -17.23
CA ARG A 97 -9.02 -12.69 -17.46
C ARG A 97 -9.81 -11.42 -17.80
N PRO A 98 -11.05 -11.55 -18.31
CA PRO A 98 -11.95 -10.42 -18.43
C PRO A 98 -12.04 -9.64 -17.11
N THR A 99 -12.16 -8.33 -17.22
CA THR A 99 -12.19 -7.43 -16.07
C THR A 99 -13.43 -7.63 -15.22
N THR A 100 -13.30 -7.23 -13.96
CA THR A 100 -14.40 -7.28 -13.00
C THR A 100 -15.14 -5.92 -12.96
N SER A 101 -16.27 -5.83 -12.26
CA SER A 101 -17.02 -4.56 -12.13
C SER A 101 -16.58 -3.71 -10.94
N VAL A 102 -15.73 -4.23 -10.04
CA VAL A 102 -15.39 -3.57 -8.76
C VAL A 102 -14.89 -2.13 -8.92
N LEU A 103 -14.14 -1.85 -9.98
CA LEU A 103 -13.64 -0.50 -10.26
C LEU A 103 -14.79 0.45 -10.62
N GLU A 104 -15.66 0.03 -11.52
CA GLU A 104 -16.82 0.81 -11.96
C GLU A 104 -17.78 1.05 -10.78
N ASP A 105 -18.04 0.03 -9.97
CA ASP A 105 -18.90 0.11 -8.79
C ASP A 105 -18.39 1.16 -7.78
N LEU A 106 -17.08 1.19 -7.51
CA LEU A 106 -16.46 2.16 -6.61
C LEU A 106 -16.45 3.57 -7.19
N HIS A 107 -16.13 3.71 -8.48
CA HIS A 107 -16.15 4.99 -9.18
C HIS A 107 -17.56 5.59 -9.24
N MET A 108 -18.58 4.79 -9.53
CA MET A 108 -19.99 5.22 -9.52
C MET A 108 -20.42 5.79 -8.17
N ALA A 109 -19.81 5.33 -7.08
CA ALA A 109 -20.09 5.84 -5.74
C ALA A 109 -19.23 7.04 -5.31
N ASN A 110 -18.38 7.55 -6.22
CA ASN A 110 -17.40 8.60 -5.99
C ASN A 110 -16.30 8.23 -4.99
N LEU A 111 -15.89 6.95 -4.95
CA LEU A 111 -14.68 6.54 -4.23
C LEU A 111 -13.51 6.51 -5.20
N SER A 112 -12.39 7.16 -4.82
CA SER A 112 -11.16 6.98 -5.60
C SER A 112 -10.56 5.60 -5.38
N VAL A 113 -10.00 5.02 -6.43
CA VAL A 113 -9.41 3.67 -6.42
C VAL A 113 -7.92 3.76 -6.71
N TYR A 114 -7.13 3.39 -5.70
CA TYR A 114 -5.69 3.18 -5.82
C TYR A 114 -5.42 1.69 -6.00
N VAL A 115 -4.42 1.33 -6.80
CA VAL A 115 -4.16 -0.08 -7.13
C VAL A 115 -2.77 -0.49 -6.69
N SER A 116 -2.68 -1.68 -6.08
CA SER A 116 -1.48 -2.21 -5.46
C SER A 116 -1.23 -3.68 -5.83
N VAL A 117 -0.01 -4.22 -5.75
CA VAL A 117 1.27 -3.51 -5.75
C VAL A 117 1.91 -3.76 -7.12
N PHE A 118 2.34 -2.69 -7.78
CA PHE A 118 3.05 -2.79 -9.05
C PHE A 118 4.53 -3.10 -8.82
N LYS A 119 5.04 -4.02 -9.62
CA LYS A 119 6.36 -4.66 -9.51
C LYS A 119 6.94 -4.80 -10.92
N ASN A 120 8.24 -4.60 -11.06
CA ASN A 120 8.91 -4.69 -12.38
C ASN A 120 9.35 -6.12 -12.72
N GLU A 121 9.36 -7.01 -11.74
CA GLU A 121 9.84 -8.37 -11.92
C GLU A 121 8.92 -9.14 -12.87
N PHE A 122 9.50 -9.80 -13.86
CA PHE A 122 8.78 -10.58 -14.86
C PHE A 122 7.75 -11.57 -14.25
N VAL A 123 8.15 -12.27 -13.18
CA VAL A 123 7.29 -13.26 -12.50
C VAL A 123 6.08 -12.66 -11.78
N SER A 124 6.02 -11.34 -11.64
CA SER A 124 4.92 -10.63 -11.00
C SER A 124 3.86 -10.14 -11.98
N MET A 125 4.11 -10.28 -13.29
CA MET A 125 3.31 -9.71 -14.37
C MET A 125 2.57 -10.80 -15.15
N ALA A 126 1.42 -10.46 -15.72
CA ALA A 126 0.77 -11.31 -16.70
C ALA A 126 1.49 -11.28 -18.05
N PHE A 127 1.40 -12.37 -18.81
CA PHE A 127 1.97 -12.47 -20.16
C PHE A 127 1.39 -11.44 -21.12
N ASP A 128 0.15 -10.98 -20.88
CA ASP A 128 -0.52 -9.95 -21.66
C ASP A 128 0.19 -8.59 -21.63
N TYR A 129 1.12 -8.38 -20.69
CA TYR A 129 1.96 -7.18 -20.61
C TYR A 129 3.33 -7.36 -21.29
N LEU A 130 3.60 -8.52 -21.89
CA LEU A 130 4.85 -8.82 -22.62
C LEU A 130 6.13 -8.55 -21.82
N SER A 131 6.08 -8.72 -20.49
CA SER A 131 7.18 -8.39 -19.57
C SER A 131 7.54 -6.90 -19.49
N ASP A 132 6.69 -6.01 -19.97
CA ASP A 132 6.92 -4.56 -19.96
C ASP A 132 6.10 -3.87 -18.85
N PRO A 133 6.72 -3.40 -17.76
CA PRO A 133 6.03 -2.69 -16.69
C PRO A 133 5.35 -1.40 -17.16
N MET A 134 5.83 -0.78 -18.26
CA MET A 134 5.18 0.39 -18.84
C MET A 134 3.85 0.02 -19.49
N ALA A 135 3.73 -1.17 -20.09
CA ALA A 135 2.48 -1.67 -20.65
C ALA A 135 1.46 -1.98 -19.54
N GLU A 136 1.89 -2.54 -18.42
CA GLU A 136 1.01 -2.75 -17.25
C GLU A 136 0.52 -1.40 -16.70
N LEU A 137 1.42 -0.43 -16.49
CA LEU A 137 1.06 0.92 -16.05
C LEU A 137 0.10 1.61 -17.02
N ALA A 138 0.37 1.55 -18.32
CA ALA A 138 -0.51 2.12 -19.34
C ALA A 138 -1.89 1.47 -19.35
N THR A 139 -1.96 0.16 -19.10
CA THR A 139 -3.23 -0.56 -19.01
C THR A 139 -4.05 -0.05 -17.82
N PHE A 140 -3.49 -0.04 -16.60
CA PHE A 140 -4.26 0.37 -15.42
C PHE A 140 -4.55 1.88 -15.37
N VAL A 141 -3.56 2.72 -15.68
CA VAL A 141 -3.69 4.19 -15.59
C VAL A 141 -4.35 4.78 -16.83
N GLY A 142 -3.90 4.43 -18.02
CA GLY A 142 -4.44 4.97 -19.27
C GLY A 142 -5.75 4.30 -19.70
N GLY A 143 -5.77 2.97 -19.68
CA GLY A 143 -6.92 2.16 -20.11
C GLY A 143 -8.06 2.16 -19.08
N TYR A 144 -7.76 1.75 -17.85
CA TYR A 144 -8.76 1.60 -16.78
C TYR A 144 -8.90 2.83 -15.88
N LYS A 145 -8.04 3.84 -16.04
CA LYS A 145 -8.19 5.16 -15.37
C LYS A 145 -8.29 5.06 -13.86
N VAL A 146 -7.47 4.22 -13.25
CA VAL A 146 -7.34 4.15 -11.79
C VAL A 146 -6.79 5.49 -11.25
N ASP A 147 -7.23 5.90 -10.06
CA ASP A 147 -6.90 7.20 -9.47
C ASP A 147 -5.46 7.29 -8.95
N GLY A 148 -4.81 6.14 -8.75
CA GLY A 148 -3.40 6.08 -8.41
C GLY A 148 -2.88 4.66 -8.28
N ILE A 149 -1.57 4.57 -8.12
CA ILE A 149 -0.86 3.29 -8.03
C ILE A 149 0.04 3.27 -6.81
N VAL A 150 0.17 2.10 -6.21
CA VAL A 150 1.13 1.77 -5.15
C VAL A 150 2.15 0.82 -5.74
N THR A 151 3.42 1.19 -5.72
CA THR A 151 4.49 0.43 -6.38
C THR A 151 5.75 0.34 -5.52
N GLU A 152 6.48 -0.76 -5.67
CA GLU A 152 7.84 -0.92 -5.14
C GLU A 152 8.90 -0.28 -6.06
N TYR A 153 8.51 0.14 -7.27
CA TYR A 153 9.40 0.67 -8.32
C TYR A 153 9.00 2.10 -8.73
N PRO A 154 9.14 3.09 -7.82
CA PRO A 154 8.66 4.45 -8.06
C PRO A 154 9.34 5.16 -9.25
N ALA A 155 10.57 4.78 -9.60
CA ALA A 155 11.25 5.34 -10.77
C ALA A 155 10.53 4.97 -12.09
N THR A 156 10.05 3.74 -12.20
CA THR A 156 9.32 3.27 -13.39
C THR A 156 7.96 3.94 -13.49
N ALA A 157 7.20 3.96 -12.41
CA ALA A 157 5.94 4.72 -12.32
C ALA A 157 6.14 6.19 -12.66
N SER A 158 7.13 6.86 -12.07
CA SER A 158 7.42 8.27 -12.36
C SER A 158 7.83 8.50 -13.81
N THR A 159 8.50 7.53 -14.46
CA THR A 159 8.87 7.65 -15.87
C THR A 159 7.64 7.62 -16.75
N TYR A 160 6.72 6.67 -16.50
CA TYR A 160 5.44 6.60 -17.22
C TYR A 160 4.59 7.86 -16.99
N MET A 161 4.35 8.25 -15.73
CA MET A 161 3.47 9.38 -15.39
C MET A 161 3.98 10.74 -15.89
N ARG A 162 5.28 10.89 -16.15
CA ARG A 162 5.88 12.11 -16.74
C ARG A 162 5.96 12.06 -18.26
N SER A 163 5.69 10.91 -18.88
CA SER A 163 5.69 10.76 -20.32
C SER A 163 4.41 11.31 -20.94
N GLN A 164 4.45 11.65 -22.23
CA GLN A 164 3.24 12.09 -22.95
C GLN A 164 2.20 10.97 -23.05
N CYS A 165 2.59 9.70 -22.95
CA CYS A 165 1.67 8.55 -22.98
C CYS A 165 0.75 8.46 -21.76
N ALA A 166 1.03 9.20 -20.68
CA ALA A 166 0.17 9.27 -19.51
C ALA A 166 -0.79 10.47 -19.53
N ASP A 167 -0.61 11.42 -20.46
CA ASP A 167 -1.50 12.57 -20.59
C ASP A 167 -2.72 12.19 -21.46
N PRO A 168 -3.95 12.14 -20.91
CA PRO A 168 -5.15 11.79 -21.67
C PRO A 168 -5.50 12.81 -22.77
N ASN A 169 -4.90 13.99 -22.75
CA ASN A 169 -5.13 15.06 -23.74
C ASN A 169 -4.03 15.14 -24.80
N ALA A 170 -2.93 14.38 -24.64
CA ALA A 170 -1.85 14.38 -25.60
C ALA A 170 -2.34 13.78 -26.94
N LYS A 171 -2.13 14.53 -28.02
CA LYS A 171 -2.39 14.07 -29.38
C LYS A 171 -1.14 13.40 -29.92
N LEU A 172 -1.02 12.10 -29.69
CA LEU A 172 0.12 11.33 -30.14
C LEU A 172 -0.28 10.43 -31.30
N ASP A 173 0.56 10.38 -32.33
CA ASP A 173 0.42 9.41 -33.43
C ASP A 173 0.88 8.00 -33.02
N TYR A 174 1.43 7.87 -31.80
CA TYR A 174 1.94 6.63 -31.21
C TYR A 174 1.66 6.61 -29.71
N GLY A 175 1.45 5.44 -29.14
CA GLY A 175 1.22 5.27 -27.71
C GLY A 175 1.65 3.89 -27.24
N ILE A 176 1.73 3.72 -25.93
CA ILE A 176 1.88 2.39 -25.34
C ILE A 176 0.58 1.64 -25.59
N VAL A 177 0.66 0.50 -26.27
CA VAL A 177 -0.50 -0.36 -26.51
C VAL A 177 -0.96 -0.91 -25.17
N THR A 178 -2.18 -0.55 -24.77
CA THR A 178 -2.78 -1.07 -23.54
C THR A 178 -3.22 -2.51 -23.77
N SER A 179 -2.87 -3.38 -22.83
CA SER A 179 -3.35 -4.76 -22.82
C SER A 179 -4.88 -4.78 -22.78
N GLN A 180 -5.48 -5.69 -23.54
CA GLN A 180 -6.91 -5.99 -23.49
C GLN A 180 -7.09 -7.25 -22.64
N PRO A 181 -7.55 -7.13 -21.39
CA PRO A 181 -7.64 -8.26 -20.49
C PRO A 181 -8.53 -9.37 -21.02
N GLY A 182 -8.00 -10.61 -21.03
CA GLY A 182 -8.68 -11.79 -21.54
C GLY A 182 -8.39 -12.10 -23.02
N ASP A 183 -7.69 -11.25 -23.77
CA ASP A 183 -7.41 -11.52 -25.18
C ASP A 183 -6.45 -12.70 -25.36
N LEU A 184 -5.35 -12.74 -24.60
CA LEU A 184 -4.32 -13.76 -24.80
C LEU A 184 -4.82 -15.16 -24.43
N ILE A 185 -5.66 -15.28 -23.39
CA ILE A 185 -6.21 -16.57 -22.98
C ILE A 185 -7.17 -17.16 -24.03
N ASN A 186 -7.84 -16.32 -24.81
CA ASN A 186 -8.71 -16.76 -25.91
C ASN A 186 -7.93 -17.31 -27.11
N LEU A 187 -6.61 -17.08 -27.19
CA LEU A 187 -5.74 -17.62 -28.23
C LEU A 187 -5.15 -19.00 -27.89
N ILE A 188 -5.30 -19.45 -26.65
CA ILE A 188 -4.76 -20.73 -26.17
C ILE A 188 -5.67 -21.87 -26.64
N GLN A 189 -5.07 -22.98 -27.09
CA GLN A 189 -5.81 -24.20 -27.43
C GLN A 189 -6.56 -24.74 -26.20
N PRO A 190 -7.80 -25.24 -26.34
CA PRO A 190 -8.61 -25.69 -25.20
C PRO A 190 -7.90 -26.68 -24.27
N GLU A 191 -7.07 -27.56 -24.81
CA GLU A 191 -6.34 -28.60 -24.07
C GLU A 191 -5.15 -28.03 -23.27
N ALA A 192 -4.68 -26.84 -23.63
CA ALA A 192 -3.60 -26.12 -22.96
C ALA A 192 -4.12 -24.98 -22.06
N LEU A 193 -5.44 -24.81 -21.96
CA LEU A 193 -6.02 -23.80 -21.08
C LEU A 193 -5.70 -24.12 -19.62
N PRO A 194 -5.39 -23.09 -18.81
CA PRO A 194 -5.30 -23.28 -17.38
C PRO A 194 -6.64 -23.77 -16.81
N PRO A 195 -6.62 -24.54 -15.71
CA PRO A 195 -7.84 -24.89 -15.00
C PRO A 195 -8.69 -23.65 -14.72
N ALA A 196 -10.01 -23.78 -14.88
CA ALA A 196 -10.92 -22.70 -14.53
C ALA A 196 -10.86 -22.47 -13.01
N GLU A 197 -10.51 -21.24 -12.61
CA GLU A 197 -10.57 -20.81 -11.22
C GLU A 197 -11.96 -20.30 -10.89
N ALA A 198 -12.38 -20.45 -9.63
CA ALA A 198 -13.62 -19.86 -9.16
C ALA A 198 -13.53 -18.33 -9.23
N PRO A 199 -14.61 -17.63 -9.64
CA PRO A 199 -14.63 -16.18 -9.61
C PRO A 199 -14.36 -15.65 -8.20
N ALA A 200 -13.68 -14.50 -8.11
CA ALA A 200 -13.53 -13.79 -6.85
C ALA A 200 -14.92 -13.42 -6.28
N PRO A 201 -15.10 -13.45 -4.95
CA PRO A 201 -16.38 -13.13 -4.35
C PRO A 201 -16.73 -11.65 -4.51
N ALA A 202 -17.99 -11.32 -4.20
CA ALA A 202 -18.46 -9.96 -4.00
C ALA A 202 -17.86 -9.36 -2.72
N LEU A 203 -17.61 -8.05 -2.70
CA LEU A 203 -17.18 -7.36 -1.47
C LEU A 203 -18.31 -7.35 -0.44
N ASP A 204 -18.06 -7.92 0.73
CA ASP A 204 -19.01 -7.94 1.84
C ASP A 204 -18.70 -6.85 2.89
N VAL A 205 -19.73 -6.40 3.60
CA VAL A 205 -19.64 -5.43 4.69
C VAL A 205 -18.69 -5.89 5.80
N SER A 206 -18.55 -7.20 6.03
CA SER A 206 -17.63 -7.75 7.03
C SER A 206 -16.15 -7.44 6.75
N TYR A 207 -15.80 -7.11 5.50
CA TYR A 207 -14.45 -6.69 5.11
C TYR A 207 -14.24 -5.17 5.23
N VAL A 208 -15.26 -4.44 5.70
CA VAL A 208 -15.23 -2.99 5.82
C VAL A 208 -15.31 -2.55 7.28
N VAL A 209 -16.06 -3.26 8.12
CA VAL A 209 -16.35 -2.82 9.50
C VAL A 209 -15.54 -3.61 10.52
N ASP A 210 -14.69 -2.89 11.24
CA ASP A 210 -13.83 -3.45 12.28
C ASP A 210 -14.35 -3.15 13.69
N PRO A 211 -14.08 -4.02 14.66
CA PRO A 211 -14.36 -3.76 16.06
C PRO A 211 -13.68 -2.46 16.55
N PRO A 212 -14.24 -1.78 17.56
CA PRO A 212 -13.62 -0.59 18.15
C PRO A 212 -12.20 -0.85 18.65
N LEU A 213 -11.31 0.14 18.47
CA LEU A 213 -9.94 0.06 18.97
C LEU A 213 -9.89 -0.18 20.49
N PRO A 214 -8.96 -1.04 20.97
CA PRO A 214 -8.81 -1.30 22.38
C PRO A 214 -8.36 -0.04 23.15
N PRO A 215 -8.70 0.09 24.44
CA PRO A 215 -8.24 1.20 25.27
C PRO A 215 -6.71 1.21 25.43
N VAL A 216 -6.11 2.40 25.45
CA VAL A 216 -4.68 2.56 25.73
C VAL A 216 -4.44 2.42 27.24
N ALA A 217 -3.67 1.40 27.64
CA ALA A 217 -3.33 1.18 29.05
C ALA A 217 -2.45 2.32 29.60
N LYS A 218 -2.82 2.86 30.77
CA LYS A 218 -1.95 3.75 31.54
C LYS A 218 -0.97 2.89 32.33
N VAL A 219 0.33 3.04 32.09
CA VAL A 219 1.34 2.49 33.00
C VAL A 219 1.34 3.36 34.26
N SER A 220 0.68 2.90 35.32
CA SER A 220 0.86 3.43 36.67
C SER A 220 2.21 2.95 37.18
N ASN A 221 3.08 3.87 37.59
CA ASN A 221 4.37 3.57 38.20
C ASN A 221 4.24 3.17 39.68
N ASP A 222 3.19 2.44 40.05
CA ASP A 222 2.98 1.96 41.41
C ASP A 222 3.07 0.44 41.42
N SER A 223 4.28 -0.05 41.68
CA SER A 223 4.52 -1.38 42.23
C SER A 223 5.82 -1.34 43.03
N ALA A 224 5.74 -0.81 44.25
CA ALA A 224 6.66 -1.15 45.31
C ALA A 224 6.11 -2.37 46.06
N SER A 225 6.79 -3.51 45.86
CA SER A 225 6.93 -4.70 46.71
C SER A 225 5.70 -5.35 47.36
N ASP A 226 5.49 -6.64 47.06
CA ASP A 226 5.69 -7.65 48.10
C ASP A 226 6.24 -8.98 47.52
N ALA A 227 6.94 -9.71 48.38
CA ALA A 227 7.98 -10.68 48.07
C ALA A 227 7.49 -12.05 47.54
N GLY A 228 8.28 -12.60 46.61
CA GLY A 228 8.28 -14.02 46.25
C GLY A 228 9.56 -14.32 45.47
N ALA A 229 10.57 -14.87 46.16
CA ALA A 229 11.86 -15.20 45.56
C ALA A 229 11.70 -16.24 44.44
N ALA A 230 12.17 -15.91 43.24
CA ALA A 230 12.33 -16.84 42.12
C ALA A 230 13.79 -16.79 41.61
N PRO A 231 14.33 -17.90 41.08
CA PRO A 231 15.77 -18.10 40.95
C PRO A 231 16.40 -17.23 39.87
N ALA A 232 17.69 -16.95 40.04
CA ALA A 232 18.50 -16.10 39.17
C ALA A 232 18.42 -16.52 37.68
N PRO A 233 18.34 -15.56 36.73
CA PRO A 233 18.37 -15.89 35.32
C PRO A 233 19.76 -16.35 34.89
N GLN A 234 19.81 -17.52 34.24
CA GLN A 234 21.00 -18.03 33.55
C GLN A 234 21.46 -17.04 32.48
N LYS A 235 22.77 -16.77 32.46
CA LYS A 235 23.42 -15.99 31.40
C LYS A 235 23.24 -16.70 30.05
N SER A 236 22.40 -16.13 29.18
CA SER A 236 22.45 -16.41 27.74
C SER A 236 23.39 -15.40 27.09
N SER A 237 24.49 -15.89 26.51
CA SER A 237 25.49 -15.12 25.79
C SER A 237 24.97 -14.73 24.40
N GLN A 238 24.36 -13.57 24.29
CA GLN A 238 24.24 -12.89 22.98
C GLN A 238 25.28 -11.77 22.89
N THR A 239 26.28 -12.01 22.05
CA THR A 239 27.26 -11.01 21.62
C THR A 239 26.56 -9.97 20.75
N ALA A 240 26.52 -8.72 21.22
CA ALA A 240 26.10 -7.58 20.42
C ALA A 240 27.14 -7.38 19.29
N LYS A 241 26.77 -7.70 18.05
CA LYS A 241 27.53 -7.27 16.86
C LYS A 241 27.31 -5.78 16.68
N VAL A 242 28.22 -4.97 17.22
CA VAL A 242 28.40 -3.58 16.81
C VAL A 242 29.11 -3.60 15.46
N ALA A 243 28.38 -3.32 14.37
CA ALA A 243 28.97 -3.16 13.05
C ALA A 243 29.73 -1.83 13.02
N ASN A 244 31.07 -1.91 13.06
CA ASN A 244 31.98 -0.77 12.94
C ASN A 244 32.13 -0.38 11.46
N VAL A 245 31.39 0.65 11.02
CA VAL A 245 31.36 1.13 9.63
C VAL A 245 32.65 1.88 9.22
N GLY A 246 33.62 2.07 10.13
CA GLY A 246 34.85 2.82 9.87
C GLY A 246 35.87 2.14 8.95
N LEU A 247 35.85 0.81 8.82
CA LEU A 247 36.91 0.06 8.09
C LEU A 247 36.67 -0.05 6.58
N SER A 248 35.44 0.08 6.08
CA SER A 248 35.16 -0.01 4.63
C SER A 248 35.54 1.25 3.85
N LEU A 249 35.59 2.42 4.49
CA LEU A 249 35.96 3.67 3.82
C LEU A 249 37.47 3.73 3.52
N VAL A 250 38.31 3.12 4.35
CA VAL A 250 39.77 3.10 4.13
C VAL A 250 40.15 2.18 2.97
N ALA A 251 39.44 1.06 2.78
CA ALA A 251 39.68 0.14 1.67
C ALA A 251 39.34 0.76 0.31
N ILE A 252 38.31 1.60 0.23
CA ILE A 252 37.92 2.28 -1.02
C ILE A 252 38.97 3.34 -1.39
N VAL A 253 39.48 4.11 -0.42
CA VAL A 253 40.49 5.15 -0.67
C VAL A 253 41.82 4.55 -1.14
N VAL A 254 42.26 3.44 -0.55
CA VAL A 254 43.52 2.77 -0.94
C VAL A 254 43.43 2.16 -2.34
N LEU A 255 42.27 1.60 -2.74
CA LEU A 255 42.09 1.09 -4.11
C LEU A 255 42.09 2.22 -5.15
N SER A 256 41.47 3.37 -4.85
CA SER A 256 41.45 4.51 -5.78
C SER A 256 42.81 5.17 -5.96
N LEU A 257 43.68 5.12 -4.95
CA LEU A 257 45.06 5.66 -5.05
C LEU A 257 45.98 4.72 -5.83
N LEU A 258 45.71 3.41 -5.84
CA LEU A 258 46.49 2.44 -6.62
C LEU A 258 46.08 2.41 -8.11
N SER A 259 44.85 2.78 -8.45
CA SER A 259 44.37 2.83 -9.85
C SER A 259 44.75 4.11 -10.61
N MET A 260 45.32 5.12 -9.95
CA MET A 260 45.82 6.34 -10.59
C MET A 260 47.36 6.33 -10.80
N GLY A 261 48.01 5.20 -10.54
CA GLY A 261 49.47 5.04 -10.60
C GLY A 261 49.99 4.13 -11.71
N TYR A 262 49.24 3.93 -12.79
CA TYR A 262 49.68 3.30 -14.05
C TYR A 262 49.12 4.04 -15.25
#